data_AF-A0A7V0R1Q8-F1
#
_entry.id   AF-A0A7V0R1Q8-F1
#
_cell.length_a   1.000
_cell.length_b   1.000
_cell.length_c   1.000
_cell.angle_alpha   90.00
_cell.angle_beta   90.00
_cell.angle_gamma   90.00
#
_symmetry.space_group_name_H-M   'P 1'
#
loop_
_entity.id
_entity.type
_entity.pdbx_description
1 polymer ?
#
loop_
_entity_poly.entity_id
_entity_poly.type
_entity_poly.pdbx_seq_one_letter_code
_entity_poly.pdbx_strand_id
1 'polypeptide(L)'
;MTYDGKIDITFHEGEKSRPMAVFIHGLGMDKNIWTDPGKSRIMAGRFPLDVLLREKPVARTSREKPRTVYKVTAGTTPKKFNTLFHQFKTMGFHVLAWSQKRPASNADKAVNELKAILHDYSGFTHNGVILTGHSRGGIVGRSYALQFPHNI
;
A
#
# COMPACT_ATOMS: atom_id res chain seq x y z
N MET A 1 -1.42 -21.17 -18.50
CA MET A 1 -0.31 -20.19 -18.46
C MET A 1 0.02 -19.91 -17.00
N THR A 2 0.87 -20.77 -16.43
CA THR A 2 1.31 -20.75 -15.03
C THR A 2 2.54 -19.83 -14.93
N TYR A 3 2.36 -18.67 -14.29
CA TYR A 3 3.48 -17.80 -13.93
C TYR A 3 3.76 -18.06 -12.45
N ASP A 4 4.92 -18.63 -12.15
CA ASP A 4 5.36 -19.11 -10.83
C ASP A 4 5.82 -17.98 -9.89
N GLY A 5 5.21 -16.79 -10.04
CA GLY A 5 5.73 -15.53 -9.51
C GLY A 5 5.63 -15.42 -7.99
N LYS A 6 6.78 -15.25 -7.34
CA LYS A 6 6.92 -14.85 -5.93
C LYS A 6 6.05 -13.62 -5.65
N ILE A 7 5.26 -13.66 -4.56
CA ILE A 7 4.46 -12.50 -4.15
C ILE A 7 5.42 -11.38 -3.73
N ASP A 8 5.21 -10.19 -4.28
CA ASP A 8 5.97 -8.99 -3.93
C ASP A 8 5.49 -8.46 -2.56
N ILE A 9 6.27 -8.73 -1.52
CA ILE A 9 5.96 -8.41 -0.12
C ILE A 9 6.97 -7.40 0.42
N THR A 10 6.49 -6.47 1.22
CA THR A 10 7.30 -5.71 2.17
C THR A 10 6.88 -6.10 3.57
N PHE A 11 7.84 -6.64 4.32
CA PHE A 11 7.67 -7.03 5.71
C PHE A 11 8.68 -6.29 6.58
N HIS A 12 8.25 -5.90 7.78
CA HIS A 12 9.12 -5.43 8.83
C HIS A 12 8.78 -6.17 10.12
N GLU A 13 9.81 -6.74 10.72
CA GLU A 13 9.73 -7.42 12.00
C GLU A 13 9.67 -6.40 13.15
N GLY A 14 8.72 -6.58 14.06
CA GLY A 14 8.56 -5.81 15.28
C GLY A 14 8.59 -6.70 16.53
N GLU A 15 7.84 -6.31 17.55
CA GLU A 15 7.72 -7.03 18.82
C GLU A 15 6.70 -8.17 18.73
N LYS A 16 7.12 -9.40 19.08
CA LYS A 16 6.24 -10.60 19.09
C LYS A 16 5.01 -10.47 20.00
N SER A 17 5.07 -9.58 20.98
CA SER A 17 3.96 -9.26 21.90
C SER A 17 2.90 -8.34 21.27
N ARG A 18 3.08 -7.89 20.03
CA ARG A 18 2.10 -7.05 19.32
C ARG A 18 1.42 -7.84 18.21
N PRO A 19 0.16 -7.52 17.88
CA PRO A 19 -0.47 -8.08 16.69
C PRO A 19 0.31 -7.68 15.43
N MET A 20 0.15 -8.45 14.36
CA MET A 20 0.69 -8.07 13.05
C MET A 20 -0.30 -7.16 12.31
N ALA A 21 0.16 -6.02 11.80
CA ALA A 21 -0.65 -5.15 10.95
C ALA A 21 -0.40 -5.43 9.47
N VAL A 22 -1.47 -5.78 8.75
CA VAL A 22 -1.43 -6.19 7.35
C VAL A 22 -2.20 -5.19 6.50
N PHE A 23 -1.54 -4.63 5.50
CA PHE A 23 -2.03 -3.55 4.66
C PHE A 23 -2.39 -4.04 3.26
N ILE A 24 -3.65 -3.84 2.86
CA ILE A 24 -4.25 -4.36 1.63
C ILE A 24 -4.62 -3.20 0.69
N HIS A 25 -3.98 -3.12 -0.46
CA HIS A 25 -4.24 -2.05 -1.44
C HIS A 25 -5.55 -2.24 -2.22
N GLY A 26 -5.99 -1.17 -2.91
CA GLY A 26 -7.21 -1.14 -3.71
C GLY A 26 -7.09 -1.81 -5.09
N LEU A 27 -8.12 -1.65 -5.93
CA LEU A 27 -8.13 -2.15 -7.31
C LEU A 27 -7.10 -1.42 -8.17
N GLY A 28 -6.29 -2.18 -8.91
CA GLY A 28 -5.32 -1.62 -9.86
C GLY A 28 -4.20 -0.81 -9.20
N MET A 29 -3.91 -1.07 -7.92
CA MET A 29 -2.83 -0.45 -7.15
C MET A 29 -1.77 -1.49 -6.79
N ASP A 30 -0.74 -1.07 -6.06
CA ASP A 30 0.35 -1.89 -5.53
C ASP A 30 0.56 -1.60 -4.03
N LYS A 31 1.46 -2.34 -3.37
CA LYS A 31 1.78 -2.14 -1.95
C LYS A 31 2.37 -0.76 -1.64
N ASN A 32 2.92 -0.05 -2.62
CA ASN A 32 3.61 1.21 -2.39
C ASN A 32 2.63 2.31 -1.95
N ILE A 33 1.31 2.15 -2.16
CA ILE A 33 0.32 3.06 -1.54
C ILE A 33 0.49 3.13 -0.02
N TRP A 34 1.02 2.07 0.59
CA TRP A 34 1.31 2.00 2.01
C TRP A 34 2.78 2.30 2.31
N THR A 35 3.71 1.71 1.57
CA THR A 35 5.14 1.75 1.93
C THR A 35 5.91 2.94 1.35
N ASP A 36 5.50 3.46 0.19
CA ASP A 36 6.12 4.62 -0.46
C ASP A 36 5.14 5.20 -1.51
N PRO A 37 4.14 6.00 -1.09
CA PRO A 37 3.08 6.48 -1.98
C PRO A 37 3.59 7.20 -3.24
N GLY A 38 4.77 7.83 -3.17
CA GLY A 38 5.40 8.49 -4.31
C GLY A 38 5.86 7.53 -5.41
N LYS A 39 6.01 6.24 -5.12
CA LYS A 39 6.31 5.17 -6.09
C LYS A 39 5.08 4.37 -6.51
N SER A 40 3.92 4.66 -5.95
CA SER A 40 2.70 3.93 -6.27
C SER A 40 2.09 4.41 -7.58
N ARG A 41 1.45 3.49 -8.30
CA ARG A 41 0.67 3.79 -9.50
C ARG A 41 -0.76 3.30 -9.30
N ILE A 42 -1.72 4.09 -9.79
CA ILE A 42 -3.15 3.77 -9.77
C ILE A 42 -3.64 3.45 -11.19
N MET A 43 -4.92 3.07 -11.31
CA MET A 43 -5.54 2.69 -12.59
C MET A 43 -4.80 1.54 -13.28
N ALA A 44 -4.52 0.46 -12.55
CA ALA A 44 -3.76 -0.69 -13.00
C ALA A 44 -2.35 -0.32 -13.51
N GLY A 45 -1.69 0.57 -12.77
CA GLY A 45 -0.33 1.00 -13.07
C GLY A 45 -0.21 2.09 -14.14
N ARG A 46 -1.32 2.65 -14.63
CA ARG A 46 -1.30 3.64 -15.72
C ARG A 46 -1.00 5.06 -15.26
N PHE A 47 -1.36 5.40 -14.02
CA PHE A 47 -1.26 6.77 -13.54
C PHE A 47 -0.37 6.86 -12.28
N PRO A 48 0.75 7.60 -12.31
CA PRO A 48 1.57 7.83 -11.12
C PRO A 48 0.79 8.58 -10.04
N LEU A 49 0.73 8.02 -8.84
CA LEU A 49 -0.01 8.66 -7.74
C LEU A 49 0.64 9.97 -7.29
N ASP A 50 1.96 10.07 -7.41
CA ASP A 50 2.74 11.24 -7.00
C ASP A 50 2.24 12.54 -7.63
N VAL A 51 1.68 12.49 -8.86
CA VAL A 51 1.08 13.64 -9.54
C VAL A 51 -0.09 14.24 -8.76
N LEU A 52 -0.91 13.41 -8.09
CA LEU A 52 -2.03 13.88 -7.25
C LEU A 52 -1.56 14.34 -5.87
N LEU A 53 -0.38 13.90 -5.44
CA LEU A 53 0.17 14.19 -4.13
C LEU A 53 1.09 15.43 -4.12
N ARG A 54 1.25 16.10 -5.26
CA ARG A 54 2.10 17.30 -5.35
C ARG A 54 1.44 18.49 -4.68
N GLU A 55 2.28 19.30 -4.03
CA GLU A 55 1.87 20.62 -3.57
C GLU A 55 1.60 21.52 -4.76
N LYS A 56 0.54 22.34 -4.69
CA LYS A 56 0.19 23.25 -5.78
C LYS A 56 1.39 24.14 -6.13
N PRO A 57 1.66 24.37 -7.42
CA PRO A 57 2.68 25.34 -7.83
C PRO A 57 2.39 26.70 -7.19
N VAL A 58 3.41 27.32 -6.59
CA VAL A 58 3.30 28.67 -6.08
C VAL A 58 3.02 29.60 -7.28
N ALA A 59 1.94 30.37 -7.22
CA ALA A 59 1.60 31.32 -8.27
C ALA A 59 2.74 32.33 -8.41
N ARG A 60 3.26 32.50 -9.62
CA ARG A 60 4.22 33.57 -9.89
C ARG A 60 3.49 34.88 -9.70
N THR A 61 4.01 35.74 -8.81
CA THR A 61 3.50 37.11 -8.71
C THR A 61 3.84 37.84 -10.02
N SER A 62 2.96 38.74 -10.48
CA SER A 62 3.09 39.46 -11.75
C SER A 62 4.37 40.30 -11.90
N ARG A 63 5.18 40.41 -10.84
CA ARG A 63 6.44 41.16 -10.79
C ARG A 63 7.67 40.36 -11.21
N GLU A 64 7.57 39.04 -11.36
CA GLU A 64 8.70 38.23 -11.85
C GLU A 64 8.81 38.29 -13.37
N LYS A 65 9.96 38.76 -13.88
CA LYS A 65 10.26 38.73 -15.32
C LYS A 65 10.07 37.30 -15.88
N PRO A 66 9.43 37.14 -17.05
CA PRO A 66 9.28 35.84 -17.67
C PRO A 66 10.66 35.24 -17.94
N ARG A 67 10.92 34.06 -17.39
CA ARG A 67 12.07 33.25 -17.79
C ARG A 67 11.76 32.68 -19.16
N THR A 68 12.72 32.73 -20.08
CA THR A 68 12.63 32.25 -21.48
C THR A 68 12.31 30.76 -21.65
N VAL A 69 12.21 30.00 -20.54
CA VAL A 69 11.80 28.60 -20.54
C VAL A 69 10.55 28.46 -19.67
N TYR A 70 9.40 28.28 -20.31
CA TYR A 70 8.16 27.91 -19.63
C TYR A 70 8.25 26.45 -19.17
N LYS A 71 8.73 26.24 -17.94
CA LYS A 71 8.67 24.92 -17.31
C LYS A 71 7.28 24.74 -16.71
N VAL A 72 6.36 24.14 -17.47
CA VAL A 72 5.07 23.69 -16.93
C VAL A 72 5.35 22.58 -15.92
N THR A 73 4.91 22.75 -14.67
CA THR A 73 5.07 21.76 -13.60
C THR A 73 3.73 21.54 -12.90
N ALA A 74 3.45 20.28 -12.54
CA ALA A 74 2.29 19.93 -11.72
C ALA A 74 2.48 20.28 -10.23
N GLY A 75 3.64 20.82 -9.84
CA GLY A 75 3.97 21.17 -8.46
C GLY A 75 5.24 20.48 -7.95
N THR A 76 5.46 20.54 -6.64
CA THR A 76 6.58 19.89 -5.95
C THR A 76 6.10 18.62 -5.24
N THR A 77 6.85 17.53 -5.40
CA THR A 77 6.57 16.29 -4.66
C THR A 77 7.07 16.44 -3.22
N PRO A 78 6.23 16.17 -2.20
CA PRO A 78 6.67 16.10 -0.80
C PRO A 78 7.89 15.19 -0.64
N LYS A 79 8.85 15.59 0.20
CA LYS A 79 10.10 14.84 0.39
C LYS A 79 9.88 13.44 0.97
N LYS A 80 8.84 13.25 1.79
CA LYS A 80 8.45 11.97 2.39
C LYS A 80 6.94 11.94 2.65
N PHE A 81 6.35 10.77 2.46
CA PHE A 81 4.99 10.48 2.88
C PHE A 81 5.02 9.54 4.09
N ASN A 82 4.43 9.96 5.21
CA ASN A 82 4.24 9.09 6.37
C ASN A 82 2.82 8.53 6.33
N THR A 83 2.71 7.22 6.15
CA THR A 83 1.44 6.48 6.11
C THR A 83 1.21 5.73 7.42
N LEU A 84 0.04 5.11 7.58
CA LEU A 84 -0.22 4.19 8.69
C LEU A 84 0.80 3.05 8.77
N PHE A 85 1.29 2.54 7.63
CA PHE A 85 2.34 1.52 7.61
C PHE A 85 3.60 1.99 8.37
N HIS A 86 4.00 3.24 8.14
CA HIS A 86 5.14 3.84 8.82
C HIS A 86 4.89 4.05 10.31
N GLN A 87 3.68 4.46 10.68
CA GLN A 87 3.30 4.66 12.07
C GLN A 87 3.31 3.34 12.86
N PHE A 88 2.67 2.29 12.34
CA PHE A 88 2.69 0.97 12.98
C PHE A 88 4.10 0.41 13.10
N LYS A 89 4.93 0.60 12.06
CA LYS A 89 6.36 0.28 12.09
C LYS A 89 7.07 0.99 13.26
N THR A 90 6.89 2.32 13.39
CA THR A 90 7.53 3.07 14.49
C THR A 90 7.00 2.72 15.88
N MET A 91 5.78 2.18 15.96
CA MET A 91 5.18 1.71 17.21
C MET A 91 5.60 0.27 17.56
N GLY A 92 6.51 -0.35 16.79
CA GLY A 92 7.05 -1.68 17.07
C GLY A 92 6.17 -2.84 16.59
N PHE A 93 5.16 -2.61 15.75
CA PHE A 93 4.34 -3.71 15.21
C PHE A 93 5.10 -4.45 14.11
N HIS A 94 4.84 -5.76 14.01
CA HIS A 94 5.07 -6.44 12.73
C HIS A 94 4.16 -5.79 11.67
N VAL A 95 4.73 -5.33 10.56
CA VAL A 95 3.95 -4.73 9.47
C VAL A 95 4.21 -5.44 8.16
N LEU A 96 3.14 -5.73 7.43
CA LEU A 96 3.18 -6.42 6.16
C LEU A 96 2.32 -5.69 5.13
N ALA A 97 2.85 -5.50 3.93
CA ALA A 97 2.09 -5.08 2.76
C ALA A 97 2.53 -5.92 1.56
N TRP A 98 1.62 -6.24 0.64
CA TRP A 98 1.97 -6.98 -0.58
C TRP A 98 1.26 -6.43 -1.79
N SER A 99 1.88 -6.61 -2.96
CA SER A 99 1.27 -6.33 -4.26
C SER A 99 0.56 -7.59 -4.74
N GLN A 100 -0.73 -7.50 -5.00
CA GLN A 100 -1.51 -8.64 -5.51
C GLN A 100 -0.98 -9.07 -6.88
N LYS A 101 -0.94 -10.38 -7.17
CA LYS A 101 -0.43 -10.87 -8.47
C LYS A 101 -1.28 -10.38 -9.65
N ARG A 102 -2.58 -10.18 -9.41
CA ARG A 102 -3.55 -9.68 -10.39
C ARG A 102 -4.36 -8.53 -9.79
N PRO A 103 -3.80 -7.31 -9.74
CA PRO A 103 -4.41 -6.19 -9.04
C PRO A 103 -5.73 -5.72 -9.67
N ALA A 104 -6.06 -6.17 -10.88
CA ALA A 104 -7.34 -5.88 -11.55
C ALA A 104 -8.35 -7.05 -11.52
N SER A 105 -8.02 -8.20 -10.89
CA SER A 105 -8.92 -9.36 -10.87
C SER A 105 -9.95 -9.34 -9.74
N ASN A 106 -10.81 -10.36 -9.69
CA ASN A 106 -11.77 -10.54 -8.61
C ASN A 106 -11.08 -10.66 -7.23
N ALA A 107 -11.78 -10.21 -6.19
CA ALA A 107 -11.29 -10.15 -4.81
C ALA A 107 -10.92 -11.54 -4.26
N ASP A 108 -11.61 -12.61 -4.67
CA ASP A 108 -11.36 -13.98 -4.17
C ASP A 108 -9.93 -14.45 -4.39
N LYS A 109 -9.29 -14.03 -5.49
CA LYS A 109 -7.87 -14.32 -5.74
C LYS A 109 -6.98 -13.66 -4.70
N ALA A 110 -7.26 -12.42 -4.34
CA ALA A 110 -6.52 -11.69 -3.32
C ALA A 110 -6.79 -12.24 -1.91
N VAL A 111 -8.00 -12.78 -1.64
CA VAL A 111 -8.30 -13.49 -0.38
C VAL A 111 -7.44 -14.75 -0.24
N ASN A 112 -7.30 -15.54 -1.31
CA ASN A 112 -6.43 -16.72 -1.31
C ASN A 112 -4.95 -16.36 -1.17
N GLU A 113 -4.50 -15.26 -1.80
CA GLU A 113 -3.15 -14.73 -1.59
C GLU A 113 -2.94 -14.32 -0.12
N LEU A 114 -3.88 -13.58 0.48
CA LEU A 114 -3.82 -13.19 1.89
C LEU A 114 -3.77 -14.41 2.81
N LYS A 115 -4.52 -15.47 2.52
CA LYS A 115 -4.47 -16.72 3.27
C LYS A 115 -3.08 -17.37 3.26
N ALA A 116 -2.47 -17.47 2.08
CA ALA A 116 -1.13 -18.04 1.94
C ALA A 116 -0.09 -17.19 2.69
N ILE A 117 -0.17 -15.86 2.56
CA ILE A 117 0.72 -14.94 3.27
C ILE A 117 0.56 -15.11 4.78
N LEU A 118 -0.66 -15.09 5.32
CA LEU A 118 -0.86 -15.21 6.77
C LEU A 118 -0.44 -16.57 7.32
N HIS A 119 -0.55 -17.63 6.53
CA HIS A 119 0.00 -18.94 6.89
C HIS A 119 1.53 -18.86 7.05
N ASP A 120 2.23 -18.32 6.06
CA ASP A 120 3.70 -18.23 6.05
C ASP A 120 4.26 -17.29 7.13
N TYR A 121 3.45 -16.34 7.60
CA TYR A 121 3.83 -15.35 8.61
C TYR A 121 3.17 -15.57 9.99
N SER A 122 2.51 -16.71 10.19
CA SER A 122 1.81 -17.05 11.44
C SER A 122 2.73 -17.10 12.67
N GLY A 123 4.02 -17.41 12.48
CA GLY A 123 5.00 -17.50 13.56
C GLY A 123 5.47 -16.16 14.14
N PHE A 124 5.06 -15.03 13.57
CA PHE A 124 5.52 -13.70 14.00
C PHE A 124 4.65 -13.06 15.08
N THR A 125 3.41 -13.50 15.27
CA THR A 125 2.51 -12.97 16.31
C THR A 125 1.62 -14.07 16.86
N HIS A 126 1.38 -14.03 18.18
CA HIS A 126 0.35 -14.84 18.83
C HIS A 126 -0.85 -14.00 19.27
N ASN A 127 -0.79 -12.68 19.07
CA ASN A 127 -1.78 -11.71 19.54
C ASN A 127 -2.74 -11.25 18.44
N GLY A 128 -2.86 -12.05 17.38
CA GLY A 128 -3.77 -11.81 16.27
C GLY A 128 -3.22 -10.88 15.18
N VAL A 129 -4.09 -10.54 14.24
CA VAL A 129 -3.78 -9.77 13.04
C VAL A 129 -4.75 -8.60 12.85
N ILE A 130 -4.22 -7.41 12.55
CA ILE A 130 -4.99 -6.22 12.19
C ILE A 130 -5.00 -6.08 10.66
N LEU A 131 -6.18 -6.20 10.04
CA LEU A 131 -6.34 -6.03 8.60
C LEU A 131 -6.74 -4.59 8.27
N THR A 132 -5.89 -3.87 7.54
CA THR A 132 -6.15 -2.51 7.06
C THR A 132 -6.28 -2.51 5.54
N GLY A 133 -7.48 -2.25 5.02
CA GLY A 133 -7.75 -2.29 3.58
C GLY A 133 -8.22 -0.95 3.02
N HIS A 134 -7.71 -0.55 1.85
CA HIS A 134 -8.20 0.62 1.11
C HIS A 134 -9.16 0.21 -0.01
N SER A 135 -10.35 0.81 -0.07
CA SER A 135 -11.37 0.54 -1.10
C SER A 135 -11.62 -0.97 -1.25
N ARG A 136 -11.41 -1.58 -2.44
CA ARG A 136 -11.49 -3.03 -2.66
C ARG A 136 -10.62 -3.85 -1.69
N GLY A 137 -9.50 -3.31 -1.21
CA GLY A 137 -8.68 -3.97 -0.19
C GLY A 137 -9.45 -4.22 1.11
N GLY A 138 -10.39 -3.35 1.47
CA GLY A 138 -11.29 -3.56 2.62
C GLY A 138 -12.26 -4.73 2.40
N ILE A 139 -12.74 -4.92 1.16
CA ILE A 139 -13.56 -6.08 0.79
C ILE A 139 -12.74 -7.37 0.93
N VAL A 140 -11.48 -7.38 0.46
CA VAL A 140 -10.58 -8.53 0.63
C VAL A 140 -10.38 -8.87 2.11
N GLY A 141 -10.06 -7.87 2.94
CA GLY A 141 -9.87 -8.07 4.38
C GLY A 141 -11.13 -8.58 5.08
N ARG A 142 -12.30 -8.00 4.78
CA ARG A 142 -13.59 -8.46 5.32
C ARG A 142 -13.93 -9.88 4.88
N SER A 143 -13.78 -10.20 3.59
CA SER A 143 -14.05 -11.54 3.07
C SER A 143 -13.14 -12.58 3.71
N TYR A 144 -11.86 -12.26 3.91
CA TYR A 144 -10.95 -13.13 4.63
C TYR A 144 -11.42 -13.38 6.06
N ALA A 145 -11.73 -12.32 6.82
CA ALA A 145 -12.17 -12.42 8.20
C ALA A 145 -13.45 -13.27 8.36
N LEU A 146 -14.39 -13.15 7.42
CA LEU A 146 -15.62 -13.95 7.43
C LEU A 146 -15.39 -15.42 7.05
N GLN A 147 -14.44 -15.70 6.16
CA GLN A 147 -14.13 -17.06 5.71
C GLN A 147 -13.21 -17.81 6.67
N PHE A 148 -12.36 -17.10 7.42
CA PHE A 148 -11.32 -17.67 8.29
C PHE A 148 -11.30 -17.00 9.68
N PRO A 149 -12.39 -17.07 10.46
CA PRO A 149 -12.52 -16.34 11.72
C PRO A 149 -11.54 -16.75 12.82
N HIS A 150 -10.89 -17.92 12.70
CA HIS A 150 -9.92 -18.43 13.67
C HIS A 150 -8.45 -18.11 13.31
N ASN A 151 -8.22 -17.43 12.18
CA ASN A 151 -6.88 -17.10 11.68
C ASN A 151 -6.46 -15.64 11.92
N ILE A 152 -7.29 -14.87 12.63
CA ILE A 152 -7.13 -13.43 12.88
C ILE A 152 -7.19 -13.13 14.36
#